data_AF-A0A2V6KH35-F1
#
_entry.id   AF-A0A2V6KH35-F1
#
_cell.length_a   1.000
_cell.length_b   1.000
_cell.length_c   1.000
_cell.angle_alpha   90.00
_cell.angle_beta   90.00
_cell.angle_gamma   90.00
#
_symmetry.space_group_name_H-M   'P 1'
#
loop_
_entity.id
_entity.type
_entity.pdbx_description
1 polymer ?
#
loop_
_entity_poly.entity_id
_entity_poly.type
_entity_poly.pdbx_seq_one_letter_code
_entity_poly.pdbx_strand_id
1 'polypeptide(L)'
;MILSDRAQFELAQKLRSKRGAPIAEVFTFLSGLYFRGKIAYATAFARPAPGISGVLVITPTRGLVDARTRIRLDDLREFATVDIHSDDPRYRAPVERDARALAKKLPRWSEIILLGSIATGKYVDLLLTSFGDRLRFPVDFVGRGDMSRGGLMLRCAVDRQELPYVAVAGAIVNGKRPPKLTPRRYQVAPR
;
A
#
# COMPACT_ATOMS: atom_id res chain seq x y z
N MET A 1 -16.66 11.01 9.12
CA MET A 1 -15.94 12.26 8.72
C MET A 1 -15.90 12.45 7.21
N ILE A 2 -15.23 11.59 6.42
CA ILE A 2 -15.16 11.76 4.94
C ILE A 2 -16.47 11.41 4.20
N LEU A 3 -17.26 10.48 4.76
CA LEU A 3 -18.56 10.07 4.20
C LEU A 3 -19.71 11.00 4.59
N SER A 4 -19.45 12.04 5.39
CA SER A 4 -20.50 12.97 5.83
C SER A 4 -20.86 13.93 4.69
N ASP A 5 -22.15 14.09 4.41
CA ASP A 5 -22.64 15.04 3.41
C ASP A 5 -22.32 16.49 3.77
N ARG A 6 -22.06 16.76 5.07
CA ARG A 6 -21.68 18.10 5.57
C ARG A 6 -20.19 18.41 5.44
N ALA A 7 -19.34 17.44 5.09
CA ALA A 7 -17.90 17.65 5.02
C ALA A 7 -17.52 18.54 3.83
N GLN A 8 -16.97 19.74 4.09
CA GLN A 8 -16.67 20.74 3.06
C GLN A 8 -15.20 20.78 2.61
N PHE A 9 -14.32 19.93 3.14
CA PHE A 9 -12.93 19.91 2.67
C PHE A 9 -12.84 19.32 1.24
N GLU A 10 -11.83 19.75 0.48
CA GLU A 10 -11.67 19.49 -0.96
C GLU A 10 -11.85 18.01 -1.33
N LEU A 11 -11.21 17.09 -0.59
CA LEU A 11 -11.28 15.66 -0.85
C LEU A 11 -12.70 15.09 -0.71
N ALA A 12 -13.49 15.55 0.26
CA ALA A 12 -14.89 15.13 0.40
C ALA A 12 -15.76 15.63 -0.76
N GLN A 13 -15.52 16.86 -1.22
CA GLN A 13 -16.22 17.41 -2.40
C GLN A 13 -15.87 16.62 -3.68
N LYS A 14 -14.58 16.32 -3.90
CA LYS A 14 -14.12 15.47 -5.01
C LYS A 14 -14.83 14.12 -5.04
N LEU A 15 -14.92 13.44 -3.89
CA LEU A 15 -15.55 12.12 -3.76
C LEU A 15 -17.04 12.09 -4.07
N ARG A 16 -17.76 13.19 -3.80
CA ARG A 16 -19.19 13.33 -4.15
C ARG A 16 -19.41 13.71 -5.61
N SER A 17 -18.44 14.39 -6.23
CA SER A 17 -18.51 14.74 -7.65
C SER A 17 -18.27 13.56 -8.58
N LYS A 18 -18.61 13.72 -9.87
CA LYS A 18 -18.24 12.75 -10.93
C LYS A 18 -16.72 12.62 -11.12
N ARG A 19 -15.92 13.58 -10.65
CA ARG A 19 -14.46 13.59 -10.80
C ARG A 19 -13.75 12.58 -9.89
N GLY A 20 -14.33 12.27 -8.73
CA GLY A 20 -13.72 11.41 -7.71
C GLY A 20 -12.33 11.88 -7.24
N ALA A 21 -11.64 11.03 -6.51
CA ALA A 21 -10.26 11.25 -6.07
C ALA A 21 -9.43 9.97 -6.19
N PRO A 22 -8.11 10.05 -6.47
CA PRO A 22 -7.23 8.89 -6.47
C PRO A 22 -7.35 8.08 -5.17
N ILE A 23 -7.44 6.76 -5.27
CA ILE A 23 -7.54 5.87 -4.10
C ILE A 23 -6.40 6.09 -3.10
N ALA A 24 -5.19 6.39 -3.60
CA ALA A 24 -4.06 6.70 -2.74
C ALA A 24 -4.25 7.99 -1.92
N GLU A 25 -4.87 9.03 -2.49
CA GLU A 25 -5.19 10.27 -1.77
C GLU A 25 -6.22 9.99 -0.66
N VAL A 26 -7.26 9.22 -1.00
CA VAL A 26 -8.34 8.85 -0.07
C VAL A 26 -7.82 8.00 1.08
N PHE A 27 -7.04 6.96 0.80
CA PHE A 27 -6.50 6.08 1.85
C PHE A 27 -5.39 6.76 2.66
N THR A 28 -4.65 7.71 2.07
CA THR A 28 -3.73 8.57 2.84
C THR A 28 -4.50 9.40 3.87
N PHE A 29 -5.66 9.95 3.50
CA PHE A 29 -6.51 10.69 4.43
C PHE A 29 -7.07 9.79 5.54
N LEU A 30 -7.53 8.59 5.20
CA LEU A 30 -8.16 7.65 6.16
C LEU A 30 -7.16 6.99 7.12
N SER A 31 -5.97 6.65 6.65
CA SER A 31 -5.00 5.81 7.38
C SER A 31 -3.77 6.58 7.88
N GLY A 32 -3.76 7.91 7.70
CA GLY A 32 -2.74 8.81 8.26
C GLY A 32 -1.32 8.46 7.83
N LEU A 33 -0.38 8.56 8.78
CA LEU A 33 1.06 8.53 8.52
C LEU A 33 1.53 7.20 7.88
N TYR A 34 0.94 6.07 8.27
CA TYR A 34 1.40 4.77 7.78
C TYR A 34 1.15 4.62 6.27
N PHE A 35 -0.06 4.90 5.80
CA PHE A 35 -0.37 4.82 4.38
C PHE A 35 0.30 5.93 3.58
N ARG A 36 0.41 7.14 4.15
CA ARG A 36 1.19 8.24 3.55
C ARG A 36 2.63 7.81 3.26
N GLY A 37 3.28 7.14 4.20
CA GLY A 37 4.63 6.61 4.03
C GLY A 37 4.71 5.59 2.89
N LYS A 38 3.76 4.66 2.79
CA LYS A 38 3.71 3.67 1.69
C LYS A 38 3.66 4.34 0.32
N ILE A 39 2.75 5.29 0.14
CA ILE A 39 2.57 5.97 -1.15
C ILE A 39 3.79 6.81 -1.50
N ALA A 40 4.33 7.58 -0.55
CA ALA A 40 5.52 8.38 -0.78
C ALA A 40 6.73 7.51 -1.19
N TYR A 41 6.96 6.43 -0.46
CA TYR A 41 8.06 5.50 -0.72
C TYR A 41 7.88 4.77 -2.05
N ALA A 42 6.70 4.19 -2.30
CA ALA A 42 6.43 3.48 -3.55
C ALA A 42 6.55 4.43 -4.76
N THR A 43 6.07 5.66 -4.65
CA THR A 43 6.20 6.65 -5.74
C THR A 43 7.67 7.04 -5.97
N ALA A 44 8.49 7.10 -4.92
CA ALA A 44 9.89 7.47 -5.01
C ALA A 44 10.77 6.39 -5.67
N PHE A 45 10.45 5.11 -5.45
CA PHE A 45 11.34 3.99 -5.78
C PHE A 45 10.77 2.95 -6.75
N ALA A 46 9.46 2.97 -7.05
CA ALA A 46 8.89 2.01 -7.99
C ALA A 46 9.52 2.13 -9.38
N ARG A 47 9.96 0.99 -9.93
CA ARG A 47 10.49 0.83 -11.29
C ARG A 47 9.55 -0.09 -12.08
N PRO A 48 8.38 0.39 -12.55
CA PRO A 48 7.41 -0.45 -13.25
C PRO A 48 7.96 -0.96 -14.58
N ALA A 49 7.58 -2.19 -14.93
CA ALA A 49 7.74 -2.67 -16.31
C ALA A 49 6.84 -1.85 -17.26
N PRO A 50 7.22 -1.67 -18.54
CA PRO A 50 6.42 -0.93 -19.50
C PRO A 50 4.97 -1.40 -19.56
N GLY A 51 4.03 -0.46 -19.52
CA GLY A 51 2.59 -0.75 -19.57
C GLY A 51 1.99 -1.34 -18.29
N ILE A 52 2.75 -1.48 -17.21
CA ILE A 52 2.27 -1.98 -15.91
C ILE A 52 2.28 -0.84 -14.89
N SER A 53 1.25 -0.77 -14.05
CA SER A 53 1.21 0.19 -12.94
C SER A 53 2.28 -0.14 -11.89
N GLY A 54 3.05 0.85 -11.48
CA GLY A 54 4.14 0.68 -10.50
C GLY A 54 3.70 0.69 -9.04
N VAL A 55 2.49 1.19 -8.73
CA VAL A 55 1.99 1.30 -7.36
C VAL A 55 0.54 0.84 -7.32
N LEU A 56 0.32 -0.27 -6.60
CA LEU A 56 -0.97 -0.91 -6.45
C LEU A 56 -1.44 -0.87 -4.99
N VAL A 57 -2.75 -0.68 -4.81
CA VAL A 57 -3.44 -0.71 -3.52
C VAL A 57 -4.28 -1.99 -3.46
N ILE A 58 -4.10 -2.76 -2.39
CA ILE A 58 -4.97 -3.91 -2.09
C ILE A 58 -6.29 -3.36 -1.54
N THR A 59 -7.41 -3.76 -2.14
CA THR A 59 -8.76 -3.31 -1.79
C THR A 59 -9.63 -4.46 -1.30
N PRO A 60 -10.66 -4.20 -0.45
CA PRO A 60 -11.52 -5.25 0.09
C PRO A 60 -12.35 -6.01 -0.97
N THR A 61 -12.75 -5.36 -2.07
CA THR A 61 -13.67 -5.96 -3.06
C THR A 61 -13.10 -6.06 -4.47
N ARG A 62 -12.07 -5.27 -4.81
CA ARG A 62 -11.61 -5.12 -6.22
C ARG A 62 -10.22 -5.67 -6.49
N GLY A 63 -9.56 -6.26 -5.50
CA GLY A 63 -8.23 -6.83 -5.67
C GLY A 63 -7.14 -5.76 -5.67
N LEU A 64 -6.30 -5.76 -6.70
CA LEU A 64 -5.13 -4.87 -6.83
C LEU A 64 -5.44 -3.70 -7.77
N VAL A 65 -5.56 -2.50 -7.22
CA VAL A 65 -6.00 -1.30 -7.94
C VAL A 65 -4.85 -0.30 -8.08
N ASP A 66 -4.65 0.29 -9.27
CA ASP A 66 -3.68 1.39 -9.46
C ASP A 66 -3.93 2.51 -8.44
N ALA A 67 -2.88 2.96 -7.76
CA ALA A 67 -2.93 4.02 -6.76
C ALA A 67 -3.57 5.33 -7.27
N ARG A 68 -3.54 5.57 -8.59
CA ARG A 68 -4.11 6.73 -9.27
C ARG A 68 -5.57 6.53 -9.70
N THR A 69 -6.11 5.31 -9.61
CA THR A 69 -7.51 5.03 -9.92
C THR A 69 -8.40 5.94 -9.09
N ARG A 70 -9.28 6.67 -9.77
CA ARG A 70 -10.23 7.58 -9.13
C ARG A 70 -11.40 6.78 -8.59
N ILE A 71 -11.68 6.98 -7.31
CA ILE A 71 -12.84 6.43 -6.62
C ILE A 71 -13.77 7.56 -6.18
N ARG A 72 -15.02 7.21 -5.93
CA ARG A 72 -16.12 8.04 -5.43
C ARG A 72 -16.66 7.46 -4.13
N LEU A 73 -17.66 8.14 -3.58
CA LEU A 73 -18.32 7.74 -2.34
C LEU A 73 -18.92 6.32 -2.40
N ASP A 74 -19.51 5.94 -3.53
CA ASP A 74 -20.14 4.62 -3.68
C ASP A 74 -19.11 3.49 -3.69
N ASP A 75 -17.90 3.73 -4.22
CA ASP A 75 -16.80 2.77 -4.15
C ASP A 75 -16.33 2.56 -2.70
N LEU A 76 -16.31 3.61 -1.88
CA LEU A 76 -15.99 3.49 -0.45
C LEU A 76 -17.06 2.71 0.31
N ARG A 77 -18.34 2.91 -0.05
CA ARG A 77 -19.45 2.12 0.51
C ARG A 77 -19.33 0.65 0.11
N GLU A 78 -19.01 0.37 -1.15
CA GLU A 78 -18.72 -0.99 -1.63
C GLU A 78 -17.57 -1.62 -0.83
N PHE A 79 -16.46 -0.92 -0.66
CA PHE A 79 -15.31 -1.42 0.11
C PHE A 79 -15.67 -1.77 1.55
N ALA A 80 -16.64 -1.08 2.14
CA ALA A 80 -17.10 -1.35 3.50
C ALA A 80 -18.02 -2.59 3.62
N THR A 81 -18.43 -3.21 2.50
CA THR A 81 -19.32 -4.39 2.53
C THR A 81 -18.58 -5.72 2.73
N VAL A 82 -17.26 -5.73 2.64
CA VAL A 82 -16.42 -6.93 2.73
C VAL A 82 -15.29 -6.68 3.73
N ASP A 83 -15.18 -7.58 4.71
CA ASP A 83 -14.06 -7.58 5.63
C ASP A 83 -12.81 -8.16 4.98
N ILE A 84 -11.65 -7.59 5.29
CA ILE A 84 -10.37 -8.12 4.84
C ILE A 84 -10.02 -9.35 5.70
N HIS A 85 -10.40 -10.52 5.22
CA HIS A 85 -10.20 -11.82 5.89
C HIS A 85 -9.65 -12.90 4.94
N SER A 86 -8.72 -13.73 5.41
CA SER A 86 -8.08 -14.82 4.65
C SER A 86 -9.01 -15.97 4.26
N ASP A 87 -10.28 -15.93 4.63
CA ASP A 87 -11.24 -17.00 4.34
C ASP A 87 -12.47 -16.49 3.60
N ASP A 88 -12.58 -15.16 3.39
CA ASP A 88 -13.69 -14.58 2.64
C ASP A 88 -13.37 -14.60 1.13
N PRO A 89 -14.09 -15.42 0.31
CA PRO A 89 -13.85 -15.49 -1.12
C PRO A 89 -14.09 -14.15 -1.84
N ARG A 90 -14.97 -13.29 -1.30
CA ARG A 90 -15.27 -11.96 -1.87
C ARG A 90 -14.05 -11.04 -1.80
N TYR A 91 -13.21 -11.22 -0.78
CA TYR A 91 -11.94 -10.52 -0.65
C TYR A 91 -10.82 -11.23 -1.43
N ARG A 92 -10.70 -12.55 -1.28
CA ARG A 92 -9.58 -13.33 -1.82
C ARG A 92 -9.56 -13.41 -3.33
N ALA A 93 -10.70 -13.76 -3.93
CA ALA A 93 -10.76 -14.07 -5.35
C ALA A 93 -10.30 -12.89 -6.24
N PRO A 94 -10.70 -11.63 -5.97
CA PRO A 94 -10.18 -10.47 -6.70
C PRO A 94 -8.67 -10.28 -6.54
N VAL A 95 -8.13 -10.40 -5.33
CA VAL A 95 -6.69 -10.22 -5.05
C VAL A 95 -5.87 -11.28 -5.79
N GLU A 96 -6.26 -12.55 -5.67
CA GLU A 96 -5.56 -13.65 -6.32
C GLU A 96 -5.66 -13.58 -7.85
N ARG A 97 -6.84 -13.20 -8.39
CA ARG A 97 -7.03 -12.99 -9.83
C ARG A 97 -6.01 -11.99 -10.36
N ASP A 98 -5.89 -10.83 -9.70
CA ASP A 98 -5.03 -9.75 -10.15
C ASP A 98 -3.55 -10.09 -9.94
N ALA A 99 -3.21 -10.74 -8.83
CA ALA A 99 -1.86 -11.22 -8.56
C ALA A 99 -1.39 -12.22 -9.63
N ARG A 100 -2.23 -13.20 -10.00
CA ARG A 100 -1.95 -14.14 -11.09
C ARG A 100 -1.81 -13.44 -12.44
N ALA A 101 -2.67 -12.47 -12.73
CA ALA A 101 -2.60 -11.70 -13.97
C ALA A 101 -1.31 -10.88 -14.07
N LEU A 102 -0.87 -10.25 -12.97
CA LEU A 102 0.39 -9.52 -12.89
C LEU A 102 1.60 -10.45 -13.02
N ALA A 103 1.59 -11.59 -12.32
CA ALA A 103 2.68 -12.56 -12.37
C ALA A 103 2.95 -13.06 -13.80
N LYS A 104 1.90 -13.22 -14.62
CA LYS A 104 2.02 -13.59 -16.05
C LYS A 104 2.57 -12.47 -16.93
N LYS A 105 2.31 -11.21 -16.60
CA LYS A 105 2.73 -10.04 -17.41
C LYS A 105 4.12 -9.54 -17.05
N LEU A 106 4.53 -9.69 -15.79
CA LEU A 106 5.80 -9.20 -15.32
C LEU A 106 6.97 -10.09 -15.79
N PRO A 107 8.08 -9.51 -16.26
CA PRO A 107 9.32 -10.26 -16.48
C PRO A 107 9.72 -11.08 -15.26
N ARG A 108 10.34 -12.24 -15.46
CA ARG A 108 10.68 -13.17 -14.35
C ARG A 108 11.63 -12.57 -13.31
N TRP A 109 12.44 -11.60 -13.71
CA TRP A 109 13.39 -10.87 -12.86
C TRP A 109 12.75 -9.71 -12.08
N SER A 110 11.48 -9.37 -12.30
CA SER A 110 10.85 -8.27 -11.58
C SER A 110 10.50 -8.67 -10.15
N GLU A 111 10.83 -7.80 -9.20
CA GLU A 111 10.48 -7.94 -7.79
C GLU A 111 9.17 -7.22 -7.48
N ILE A 112 8.38 -7.77 -6.57
CA ILE A 112 7.11 -7.20 -6.09
C ILE A 112 7.30 -6.84 -4.62
N ILE A 113 7.24 -5.55 -4.29
CA ILE A 113 7.53 -5.06 -2.94
C ILE A 113 6.24 -4.84 -2.14
N LEU A 114 6.03 -5.64 -1.10
CA LEU A 114 4.92 -5.51 -0.17
C LEU A 114 5.25 -4.50 0.94
N LEU A 115 4.66 -3.31 0.87
CA LEU A 115 4.80 -2.26 1.91
C LEU A 115 3.73 -2.35 3.02
N GLY A 116 2.82 -3.33 2.91
CA GLY A 116 1.67 -3.56 3.80
C GLY A 116 1.98 -4.35 5.07
N SER A 117 0.94 -4.86 5.74
CA SER A 117 1.14 -5.74 6.90
C SER A 117 1.72 -7.08 6.44
N ILE A 118 3.02 -7.23 6.64
CA ILE A 118 3.81 -8.44 6.34
C ILE A 118 3.62 -9.55 7.37
N ALA A 119 3.06 -9.23 8.54
CA ALA A 119 2.88 -10.18 9.64
C ALA A 119 1.53 -10.91 9.60
N THR A 120 0.66 -10.60 8.62
CA THR A 120 -0.69 -11.16 8.55
C THR A 120 -0.86 -12.00 7.28
N GLY A 121 -1.22 -13.27 7.44
CA GLY A 121 -1.43 -14.21 6.33
C GLY A 121 -2.45 -13.75 5.29
N LYS A 122 -3.47 -12.99 5.72
CA LYS A 122 -4.53 -12.46 4.85
C LYS A 122 -4.07 -11.67 3.62
N TYR A 123 -2.86 -11.11 3.64
CA TYR A 123 -2.25 -10.52 2.44
C TYR A 123 -1.12 -11.40 1.91
N VAL A 124 -0.26 -11.86 2.82
CA VAL A 124 0.99 -12.53 2.47
C VAL A 124 0.73 -13.84 1.74
N ASP A 125 -0.17 -14.68 2.24
CA ASP A 125 -0.39 -16.02 1.70
C ASP A 125 -0.97 -15.96 0.27
N LEU A 126 -1.89 -15.03 0.05
CA LEU A 126 -2.52 -14.79 -1.26
C LEU A 126 -1.48 -14.35 -2.31
N LEU A 127 -0.58 -13.45 -1.92
CA LEU A 127 0.43 -12.89 -2.82
C LEU A 127 1.59 -13.87 -3.04
N LEU A 128 2.03 -14.58 -1.99
CA LEU A 128 3.07 -15.61 -2.09
C LEU A 128 2.71 -16.70 -3.09
N THR A 129 1.45 -17.14 -3.09
CA THR A 129 0.95 -18.15 -4.04
C THR A 129 1.19 -17.75 -5.51
N SER A 130 1.15 -16.45 -5.83
CA SER A 130 1.32 -15.95 -7.20
C SER A 130 2.76 -15.53 -7.53
N PHE A 131 3.49 -14.99 -6.56
CA PHE A 131 4.77 -14.34 -6.79
C PHE A 131 5.99 -15.12 -6.26
N GLY A 132 5.80 -16.06 -5.32
CA GLY A 132 6.89 -16.83 -4.71
C GLY A 132 8.01 -15.93 -4.17
N ASP A 133 9.26 -16.28 -4.46
CA ASP A 133 10.47 -15.57 -4.01
C ASP A 133 10.60 -14.14 -4.56
N ARG A 134 9.79 -13.79 -5.57
CA ARG A 134 9.73 -12.43 -6.12
C ARG A 134 8.95 -11.48 -5.22
N LEU A 135 8.12 -12.00 -4.30
CA LEU A 135 7.47 -11.19 -3.29
C LEU A 135 8.48 -10.84 -2.19
N ARG A 136 8.80 -9.57 -2.07
CA ARG A 136 9.77 -9.05 -1.12
C ARG A 136 9.18 -7.98 -0.23
N PHE A 137 9.87 -7.66 0.86
CA PHE A 137 9.51 -6.56 1.75
C PHE A 137 10.77 -5.91 2.35
N PRO A 138 10.68 -4.66 2.84
CA PRO A 138 11.80 -4.02 3.52
C PRO A 138 12.14 -4.73 4.83
N VAL A 139 13.37 -5.23 4.96
CA VAL A 139 13.81 -5.97 6.17
C VAL A 139 13.72 -5.10 7.44
N ASP A 140 13.91 -3.79 7.30
CA ASP A 140 13.77 -2.82 8.39
C ASP A 140 12.35 -2.71 8.96
N PHE A 141 11.35 -3.37 8.37
CA PHE A 141 10.00 -3.44 8.93
C PHE A 141 9.88 -4.41 10.09
N VAL A 142 10.79 -5.38 10.22
CA VAL A 142 10.75 -6.39 11.28
C VAL A 142 10.76 -5.71 12.65
N GLY A 143 9.80 -6.08 13.50
CA GLY A 143 9.64 -5.51 14.85
C GLY A 143 9.15 -4.05 14.89
N ARG A 144 8.85 -3.41 13.75
CA ARG A 144 8.32 -2.03 13.71
C ARG A 144 6.79 -2.00 13.60
N GLY A 145 6.16 -1.24 14.49
CA GLY A 145 4.75 -0.88 14.36
C GLY A 145 4.48 0.08 13.20
N ASP A 146 3.22 0.18 12.78
CA ASP A 146 2.73 0.91 11.61
C ASP A 146 3.25 2.34 11.49
N MET A 147 3.14 3.12 12.57
CA MET A 147 3.60 4.51 12.55
C MET A 147 5.11 4.63 12.40
N SER A 148 5.88 3.71 12.99
CA SER A 148 7.34 3.68 12.82
C SER A 148 7.73 3.30 11.39
N ARG A 149 6.99 2.39 10.75
CA ARG A 149 7.20 2.03 9.34
C ARG A 149 6.85 3.21 8.42
N GLY A 150 5.72 3.89 8.69
CA GLY A 150 5.31 5.11 7.99
C GLY A 150 6.38 6.21 8.04
N GLY A 151 6.89 6.51 9.23
CA GLY A 151 7.94 7.52 9.41
C GLY A 151 9.28 7.13 8.75
N LEU A 152 9.64 5.84 8.77
CA LEU A 152 10.85 5.34 8.09
C LEU A 152 10.73 5.54 6.57
N MET A 153 9.63 5.07 5.99
CA MET A 153 9.36 5.22 4.56
C MET A 153 9.38 6.67 4.08
N LEU A 154 8.82 7.60 4.87
CA LEU A 154 8.87 9.02 4.54
C LEU A 154 10.29 9.58 4.55
N ARG A 155 11.13 9.20 5.52
CA ARG A 155 12.54 9.60 5.57
C ARG A 155 13.30 9.09 4.36
N CYS A 156 13.16 7.80 4.05
CA CYS A 156 13.76 7.19 2.88
C CYS A 156 13.35 7.90 1.59
N ALA A 157 12.06 8.23 1.43
CA ALA A 157 11.58 8.96 0.25
C ALA A 157 12.19 10.36 0.13
N VAL A 158 12.31 11.10 1.23
CA VAL A 158 12.93 12.44 1.27
C VAL A 158 14.43 12.36 1.00
N ASP A 159 15.13 11.44 1.67
CA ASP A 159 16.58 11.25 1.58
C ASP A 159 16.99 10.52 0.28
N ARG A 160 16.02 10.08 -0.53
CA ARG A 160 16.21 9.26 -1.75
C ARG A 160 17.02 7.99 -1.50
N GLN A 161 16.87 7.40 -0.31
CA GLN A 161 17.54 6.17 0.09
C GLN A 161 16.56 4.99 0.10
N GLU A 162 16.71 4.07 -0.85
CA GLU A 162 15.90 2.85 -0.94
C GLU A 162 16.29 1.87 0.19
N LEU A 163 15.29 1.24 0.82
CA LEU A 163 15.48 0.23 1.85
C LEU A 163 15.91 -1.11 1.24
N PRO A 164 16.73 -1.91 1.95
CA PRO A 164 17.05 -3.26 1.53
C PRO A 164 15.83 -4.18 1.62
N TYR A 165 15.62 -5.00 0.59
CA TYR A 165 14.51 -5.95 0.51
C TYR A 165 14.96 -7.39 0.69
N VAL A 166 14.15 -8.17 1.39
CA VAL A 166 14.32 -9.63 1.53
C VAL A 166 13.06 -10.34 1.04
N ALA A 167 13.19 -11.58 0.59
CA ALA A 167 12.06 -12.41 0.21
C ALA A 167 11.10 -12.60 1.40
N VAL A 168 9.80 -12.59 1.15
CA VAL A 168 8.79 -12.89 2.18
C VAL A 168 8.83 -14.38 2.53
N ALA A 169 9.08 -15.23 1.54
CA ALA A 169 9.21 -16.68 1.73
C ALA A 169 10.34 -16.98 2.74
N GLY A 170 9.99 -17.70 3.83
CA GLY A 170 10.94 -18.10 4.87
C GLY A 170 11.43 -16.97 5.79
N ALA A 171 10.96 -15.73 5.62
CA ALA A 171 11.41 -14.62 6.46
C ALA A 171 10.77 -14.64 7.85
N ILE A 172 11.59 -14.34 8.85
CA ILE A 172 11.12 -14.06 10.21
C ILE A 172 10.61 -12.62 10.26
N VAL A 173 9.29 -12.44 10.23
CA VAL A 173 8.64 -11.11 10.19
C VAL A 173 8.37 -10.51 11.57
N ASN A 174 8.52 -11.31 12.63
CA ASN A 174 8.44 -10.90 14.03
C ASN A 174 9.84 -10.87 14.64
N GLY A 175 10.26 -9.73 15.19
CA GLY A 175 11.60 -9.60 15.74
C GLY A 175 11.73 -8.49 16.76
N LYS A 176 12.94 -8.34 17.31
CA LYS A 176 13.23 -7.32 18.33
C LYS A 176 12.89 -5.93 17.80
N ARG A 177 12.10 -5.20 18.57
CA ARG A 177 11.72 -3.83 18.23
C ARG A 177 12.98 -2.96 18.07
N PRO A 178 13.22 -2.36 16.89
CA PRO A 178 14.37 -1.49 16.68
C PRO A 178 14.19 -0.15 17.42
N PRO A 179 15.27 0.63 17.59
CA PRO A 179 15.20 1.96 18.21
C PRO A 179 14.17 2.87 17.54
N LYS A 180 13.61 3.79 18.35
CA LYS A 180 12.72 4.84 17.84
C LYS A 180 13.49 5.70 16.84
N LEU A 181 12.77 6.15 15.83
CA LEU A 181 13.31 7.10 14.86
C LEU A 181 13.63 8.43 15.57
N THR A 182 14.89 8.87 15.49
CA THR A 182 15.33 10.14 16.08
C THR A 182 14.53 11.32 15.51
N PRO A 183 14.06 12.28 16.32
CA PRO A 183 13.34 13.45 15.80
C PRO A 183 14.14 14.16 14.72
N ARG A 184 13.47 14.57 13.64
CA ARG A 184 14.07 15.34 12.53
C ARG A 184 13.21 16.57 12.26
N ARG A 185 13.85 17.71 11.99
CA ARG A 185 13.21 18.92 11.47
C ARG A 185 13.40 18.94 9.96
N TYR A 186 12.30 19.11 9.22
CA TYR A 186 12.34 19.32 7.78
C TYR A 186 12.16 20.80 7.51
N GLN A 187 13.04 21.40 6.71
CA GLN A 187 12.80 22.74 6.20
C GLN A 187 11.65 22.65 5.19
N VAL A 188 10.65 23.50 5.34
CA VAL A 188 9.58 23.63 4.34
C VAL A 188 10.22 24.34 3.15
N ALA A 189 10.32 23.67 2.00
CA ALA A 189 10.70 24.35 0.77
C ALA A 189 9.67 25.46 0.48
N PRO A 190 10.09 26.69 0.12
CA PRO A 190 9.16 27.74 -0.25
C PRO A 190 8.29 27.23 -1.42
N ARG A 191 6.98 27.50 -1.32
CA ARG A 191 5.98 27.13 -2.33
C ARG A 191 6.20 27.85 -3.64
#